data_AF-A0A956J084-F1
#
_entry.id   AF-A0A956J084-F1
#
_cell.length_a   1.000
_cell.length_b   1.000
_cell.length_c   1.000
_cell.angle_alpha   90.00
_cell.angle_beta   90.00
_cell.angle_gamma   90.00
#
_symmetry.space_group_name_H-M   'P 1'
#
loop_
_entity.id
_entity.type
_entity.pdbx_description
1 polymer ?
#
loop_
_entity_poly.entity_id
_entity_poly.type
_entity_poly.pdbx_seq_one_letter_code
_entity_poly.pdbx_strand_id
1 'polypeptide(L)'
;MRRSPLWVAALVGCSVACSAGGDTIAGPGGIGGSGAISGSGASGSAGAGATSSIGGNGGVGGTTPWGGNGGAVAGSAGSGSSPSCTPGDVEDIPNPPIPCDRCGVLRRHCGDSGTWELPSCEDVGECDAGTKSNQPCGNCGSQERTCGNDCRWGGYGSCGGEGACVPGTRQGGGCDSCSEKVCQSNCTWGGCQLKAGNACDWEQGSNPRCCGASKWQYCSSACQWNPCQSCSGCNC
;
A
#
# COMPACT_ATOMS: atom_id res chain seq x y z
N MET A 1 -27.55 -0.44 -56.90
CA MET A 1 -26.55 -1.41 -57.40
C MET A 1 -25.30 -1.32 -56.54
N ARG A 2 -25.06 -2.30 -55.67
CA ARG A 2 -23.75 -2.78 -55.16
C ARG A 2 -24.06 -3.98 -54.26
N ARG A 3 -23.50 -5.14 -54.63
CA ARG A 3 -23.78 -6.47 -54.07
C ARG A 3 -22.88 -6.74 -52.86
N SER A 4 -23.44 -7.32 -51.81
CA SER A 4 -22.72 -7.89 -50.66
C SER A 4 -22.10 -9.25 -51.02
N PRO A 5 -20.92 -9.63 -50.49
CA PRO A 5 -20.39 -10.97 -50.64
C PRO A 5 -20.95 -11.91 -49.58
N LEU A 6 -21.58 -12.99 -50.04
CA LEU A 6 -21.91 -14.18 -49.24
C LEU A 6 -20.63 -15.01 -49.06
N TRP A 7 -20.14 -15.12 -47.82
CA TRP A 7 -19.16 -16.14 -47.45
C TRP A 7 -19.90 -17.38 -46.97
N VAL A 8 -19.76 -18.47 -47.73
CA VAL A 8 -20.22 -19.81 -47.35
C VAL A 8 -19.11 -20.45 -46.52
N ALA A 9 -19.32 -20.55 -45.21
CA ALA A 9 -18.47 -21.36 -44.34
C ALA A 9 -19.01 -22.80 -44.32
N ALA A 10 -18.21 -23.73 -44.86
CA ALA A 10 -18.50 -25.16 -44.80
C ALA A 10 -18.22 -25.69 -43.40
N LEU A 11 -19.27 -26.04 -42.67
CA LEU A 11 -19.20 -26.83 -41.43
C LEU A 11 -19.02 -28.31 -41.80
N VAL A 12 -17.80 -28.82 -41.68
CA VAL A 12 -17.53 -30.26 -41.68
C VAL A 12 -17.86 -30.78 -40.27
N GLY A 13 -19.06 -31.32 -40.12
CA GLY A 13 -19.50 -31.99 -38.90
C GLY A 13 -18.80 -33.34 -38.73
N CYS A 14 -17.98 -33.45 -37.69
CA CYS A 14 -17.55 -34.73 -37.16
C CYS A 14 -18.49 -35.09 -36.00
N SER A 15 -19.62 -35.71 -36.33
CA SER A 15 -20.60 -36.21 -35.36
C SER A 15 -20.18 -37.59 -34.88
N VAL A 16 -19.36 -37.66 -33.82
CA VAL A 16 -19.17 -38.91 -33.08
C VAL A 16 -20.26 -39.02 -32.03
N ALA A 17 -21.27 -39.83 -32.32
CA ALA A 17 -22.29 -40.23 -31.37
C ALA A 17 -21.68 -41.25 -30.38
N CYS A 18 -21.41 -40.82 -29.15
CA CYS A 18 -21.22 -41.74 -28.02
C CYS A 18 -22.54 -41.86 -27.27
N SER A 19 -23.22 -42.99 -27.48
CA SER A 19 -24.41 -43.40 -26.74
C SER A 19 -24.08 -43.62 -25.27
N ALA A 20 -24.89 -43.03 -24.40
CA ALA A 20 -24.85 -43.20 -22.96
C ALA A 20 -25.21 -44.64 -22.56
N GLY A 21 -24.31 -45.31 -21.84
CA GLY A 21 -24.62 -46.46 -21.01
C GLY A 21 -24.35 -46.07 -19.56
N GLY A 22 -25.41 -46.01 -18.75
CA GLY A 22 -25.29 -45.79 -17.32
C GLY A 22 -24.83 -47.05 -16.61
N ASP A 23 -24.12 -46.88 -15.50
CA ASP A 23 -24.17 -47.82 -14.38
C ASP A 23 -23.76 -47.09 -13.09
N THR A 24 -24.65 -47.22 -12.11
CA THR A 24 -24.53 -46.80 -10.71
C THR A 24 -23.47 -47.60 -9.97
N ILE A 25 -22.57 -46.97 -9.19
CA ILE A 25 -22.03 -47.57 -7.95
C ILE A 25 -21.83 -46.51 -6.85
N ALA A 26 -22.30 -46.91 -5.68
CA ALA A 26 -22.20 -46.31 -4.35
C ALA A 26 -20.80 -45.84 -3.88
N GLY A 27 -20.78 -44.90 -2.92
CA GLY A 27 -19.60 -44.49 -2.13
C GLY A 27 -19.20 -45.53 -1.07
N PRO A 28 -18.74 -45.17 0.15
CA PRO A 28 -18.05 -43.96 0.64
C PRO A 28 -16.66 -44.31 1.25
N GLY A 29 -15.87 -43.32 1.69
CA GLY A 29 -14.73 -43.59 2.59
C GLY A 29 -13.66 -42.51 2.60
N GLY A 30 -13.65 -41.68 3.65
CA GLY A 30 -12.55 -40.77 3.96
C GLY A 30 -11.73 -41.25 5.14
N ILE A 31 -10.44 -40.91 5.17
CA ILE A 31 -9.53 -40.73 6.33
C ILE A 31 -8.22 -40.22 5.71
N GLY A 32 -7.66 -39.05 6.07
CA GLY A 32 -7.03 -38.76 7.35
C GLY A 32 -5.52 -38.53 7.09
N GLY A 33 -4.98 -37.34 7.38
CA GLY A 33 -3.58 -37.03 7.13
C GLY A 33 -3.18 -35.65 7.65
N SER A 34 -2.89 -35.58 8.95
CA SER A 34 -2.45 -34.41 9.71
C SER A 34 -0.92 -34.21 9.63
N GLY A 35 -0.47 -32.94 9.72
CA GLY A 35 0.89 -32.52 10.12
C GLY A 35 1.96 -32.62 9.02
N ALA A 36 2.89 -31.67 8.83
CA ALA A 36 3.51 -30.78 9.80
C ALA A 36 3.87 -29.42 9.17
N ILE A 37 3.59 -28.37 9.93
CA ILE A 37 4.09 -27.00 9.78
C ILE A 37 5.41 -26.93 10.55
N SER A 38 6.54 -26.92 9.83
CA SER A 38 7.83 -26.58 10.42
C SER A 38 8.07 -25.08 10.25
N GLY A 39 7.76 -24.35 11.32
CA GLY A 39 8.22 -22.99 11.52
C GLY A 39 9.62 -22.98 12.13
N SER A 40 10.52 -22.24 11.49
CA SER A 40 11.80 -21.76 12.01
C SER A 40 12.11 -20.51 11.18
N GLY A 41 12.44 -19.34 11.70
CA GLY A 41 12.67 -18.84 13.03
C GLY A 41 13.12 -17.40 12.80
N ALA A 42 12.51 -16.46 13.52
CA ALA A 42 12.91 -15.07 13.48
C ALA A 42 14.27 -14.91 14.16
N SER A 43 15.19 -14.20 13.50
CA SER A 43 16.36 -13.62 14.16
C SER A 43 16.44 -12.15 13.77
N GLY A 44 16.02 -11.30 14.71
CA GLY A 44 16.32 -9.88 14.68
C GLY A 44 17.75 -9.62 15.12
N SER A 45 18.32 -8.53 14.61
CA SER A 45 19.48 -7.81 15.15
C SER A 45 19.39 -6.42 14.52
N ALA A 46 18.92 -5.42 15.27
CA ALA A 46 19.71 -4.56 16.14
C ALA A 46 20.47 -3.49 15.35
N GLY A 47 20.24 -2.24 15.74
CA GLY A 47 20.69 -1.06 15.04
C GLY A 47 22.18 -0.75 15.18
N ALA A 48 22.66 0.01 14.22
CA ALA A 48 23.76 0.97 14.33
C ALA A 48 23.39 2.06 13.31
N GLY A 49 23.16 3.31 13.70
CA GLY A 49 24.17 4.15 14.32
C GLY A 49 24.59 5.16 13.25
N ALA A 50 23.95 6.33 13.27
CA ALA A 50 24.28 7.44 12.41
C ALA A 50 25.66 8.00 12.76
N THR A 51 26.49 8.28 11.76
CA THR A 51 27.45 9.39 11.80
C THR A 51 27.60 9.97 10.39
N SER A 52 26.80 10.99 10.07
CA SER A 52 27.06 11.87 8.94
C SER A 52 28.20 12.82 9.35
N SER A 53 29.36 12.62 8.76
CA SER A 53 30.52 13.49 8.86
C SER A 53 30.26 14.76 8.04
N ILE A 54 29.82 15.83 8.71
CA ILE A 54 29.91 17.19 8.19
C ILE A 54 31.18 17.81 8.78
N GLY A 55 32.22 17.91 7.94
CA GLY A 55 33.40 18.70 8.24
C GLY A 55 33.04 20.18 8.22
N GLY A 56 33.39 20.89 9.28
CA GLY A 56 33.18 22.33 9.40
C GLY A 56 34.13 22.97 10.40
N ASN A 57 35.14 23.65 9.85
CA ASN A 57 35.84 24.84 10.36
C ASN A 57 36.65 24.75 11.67
N GLY A 58 37.92 24.36 11.49
CA GLY A 58 39.01 25.00 12.24
C GLY A 58 39.33 26.37 11.64
N GLY A 59 39.34 27.40 12.48
CA GLY A 59 39.64 28.78 12.05
C GLY A 59 39.47 29.78 13.17
N VAL A 60 40.15 29.55 14.29
CA VAL A 60 40.37 30.55 15.34
C VAL A 60 41.36 31.60 14.85
N GLY A 61 41.01 32.87 14.94
CA GLY A 61 41.94 33.97 14.72
C GLY A 61 41.25 35.31 14.49
N GLY A 62 41.47 36.27 15.40
CA GLY A 62 41.21 37.68 15.11
C GLY A 62 40.58 38.47 16.25
N THR A 63 41.41 38.78 17.23
CA THR A 63 41.26 39.82 18.24
C THR A 63 40.66 41.13 17.69
N THR A 64 39.55 41.61 18.26
CA THR A 64 39.25 43.05 18.27
C THR A 64 39.61 43.64 19.65
N PRO A 65 40.46 44.67 19.72
CA PRO A 65 40.80 45.34 20.96
C PRO A 65 39.80 46.46 21.22
N TRP A 66 38.90 46.26 22.18
CA TRP A 66 38.12 47.36 22.76
C TRP A 66 38.52 47.54 24.22
N GLY A 67 39.65 48.21 24.40
CA GLY A 67 39.90 48.99 25.59
C GLY A 67 39.07 50.27 25.51
N GLY A 68 38.26 50.54 26.53
CA GLY A 68 37.38 51.70 26.57
C GLY A 68 36.58 51.81 27.86
N ASN A 69 37.29 52.11 28.95
CA ASN A 69 36.89 52.88 30.13
C ASN A 69 35.38 52.99 30.48
N GLY A 70 35.03 52.42 31.64
CA GLY A 70 34.58 53.20 32.79
C GLY A 70 33.48 54.23 32.52
N GLY A 71 32.24 53.75 32.42
CA GLY A 71 31.05 54.55 32.62
C GLY A 71 30.07 53.73 33.44
N ALA A 72 30.21 53.78 34.77
CA ALA A 72 29.18 53.31 35.68
C ALA A 72 27.95 54.20 35.48
N VAL A 73 27.09 53.82 34.54
CA VAL A 73 25.69 54.22 34.61
C VAL A 73 25.15 53.51 35.85
N ALA A 74 24.94 54.29 36.91
CA ALA A 74 24.01 53.93 37.96
C ALA A 74 22.62 53.80 37.31
N GLY A 75 22.41 52.68 36.62
CA GLY A 75 21.10 52.24 36.19
C GLY A 75 20.38 51.88 37.48
N SER A 76 19.46 52.75 37.85
CA SER A 76 18.48 52.52 38.90
C SER A 76 18.09 51.04 38.90
N ALA A 77 18.27 50.38 40.05
CA ALA A 77 17.54 49.18 40.38
C ALA A 77 16.04 49.56 40.42
N GLY A 78 15.46 49.75 39.23
CA GLY A 78 14.03 49.76 39.03
C GLY A 78 13.57 48.40 39.49
N SER A 79 13.02 48.37 40.69
CA SER A 79 12.16 47.28 41.14
C SER A 79 11.27 46.97 39.95
N GLY A 80 11.46 45.78 39.38
CA GLY A 80 10.82 45.36 38.14
C GLY A 80 9.31 45.31 38.35
N SER A 81 8.67 46.46 38.21
CA SER A 81 7.26 46.53 37.91
C SER A 81 7.14 45.91 36.55
N SER A 82 6.91 44.59 36.52
CA SER A 82 6.36 43.93 35.33
C SER A 82 5.30 44.88 34.79
N PRO A 83 5.41 45.35 33.53
CA PRO A 83 4.49 46.34 33.00
C PRO A 83 3.08 45.79 33.22
N SER A 84 2.32 46.49 34.07
CA SER A 84 0.95 46.13 34.38
C SER A 84 0.18 46.07 33.07
N CYS A 85 -0.50 44.96 32.81
CA CYS A 85 -1.35 44.80 31.65
C CYS A 85 -2.81 45.04 32.03
N THR A 86 -3.66 45.26 31.03
CA THR A 86 -5.11 45.33 31.25
C THR A 86 -5.66 43.90 31.27
N PRO A 87 -6.46 43.49 32.27
CA PRO A 87 -7.13 42.20 32.25
C PRO A 87 -7.81 41.89 30.91
N GLY A 88 -7.52 40.72 30.35
CA GLY A 88 -7.99 40.30 29.03
C GLY A 88 -7.08 40.68 27.85
N ASP A 89 -6.00 41.44 28.08
CA ASP A 89 -4.99 41.70 27.05
C ASP A 89 -4.31 40.39 26.62
N VAL A 90 -4.02 40.30 25.32
CA VAL A 90 -3.33 39.18 24.69
C VAL A 90 -2.14 39.70 23.91
N GLU A 91 -0.97 39.07 24.12
CA GLU A 91 0.26 39.45 23.43
C GLU A 91 0.92 38.23 22.79
N ASP A 92 1.10 38.30 21.48
CA ASP A 92 1.97 37.39 20.73
C ASP A 92 3.43 37.79 20.96
N ILE A 93 4.27 36.85 21.41
CA ILE A 93 5.68 37.09 21.69
C ILE A 93 6.48 36.84 20.39
N PRO A 94 6.98 37.88 19.70
CA PRO A 94 7.73 37.70 18.47
C PRO A 94 9.11 37.11 18.77
N ASN A 95 9.52 36.11 17.97
CA ASN A 95 10.85 35.47 18.06
C ASN A 95 11.19 34.96 19.48
N PRO A 96 10.37 34.08 20.06
CA PRO A 96 10.63 33.55 21.40
C PRO A 96 11.92 32.71 21.40
N PRO A 97 12.65 32.64 22.54
CA PRO A 97 13.87 31.83 22.66
C PRO A 97 13.65 30.34 22.30
N ILE A 98 12.42 29.86 22.48
CA ILE A 98 11.95 28.55 22.06
C ILE A 98 10.76 28.78 21.13
N PRO A 99 10.88 28.55 19.81
CA PRO A 99 9.75 28.64 18.90
C PRO A 99 8.71 27.57 19.24
N CYS A 100 7.44 27.88 19.03
CA CYS A 100 6.39 26.87 19.09
C CYS A 100 6.52 25.94 17.88
N ASP A 101 6.38 24.64 18.12
CA ASP A 101 6.33 23.64 17.04
C ASP A 101 5.04 23.81 16.21
N ARG A 102 5.05 23.29 14.98
CA ARG A 102 3.88 23.25 14.09
C ARG A 102 3.19 24.61 13.89
N CYS A 103 3.98 25.63 13.60
CA CYS A 103 3.51 26.98 13.28
C CYS A 103 2.70 27.65 14.41
N GLY A 104 2.80 27.15 15.65
CA GLY A 104 2.14 27.79 16.78
C GLY A 104 2.71 29.17 17.06
N VAL A 105 1.94 29.98 17.78
CA VAL A 105 2.34 31.31 18.25
C VAL A 105 2.49 31.26 19.75
N LEU A 106 3.64 31.72 20.28
CA LEU A 106 3.82 31.84 21.71
C LEU A 106 3.07 33.08 22.19
N ARG A 107 2.03 32.86 22.99
CA ARG A 107 1.12 33.91 23.44
C ARG A 107 1.05 33.95 24.95
N ARG A 108 0.89 35.14 25.52
CA ARG A 108 0.58 35.34 26.94
C ARG A 108 -0.72 36.11 27.10
N HIS A 109 -1.45 35.79 28.16
CA HIS A 109 -2.70 36.45 28.54
C HIS A 109 -2.50 37.26 29.80
N CYS A 110 -3.19 38.40 29.90
CA CYS A 110 -3.26 39.17 31.13
C CYS A 110 -4.43 38.67 31.98
N GLY A 111 -4.14 38.06 33.11
CA GLY A 111 -5.16 37.62 34.05
C GLY A 111 -5.90 38.78 34.72
N ASP A 112 -6.98 38.47 35.43
CA ASP A 112 -7.83 39.46 36.14
C ASP A 112 -7.07 40.31 37.16
N SER A 113 -5.92 39.82 37.65
CA SER A 113 -5.02 40.53 38.56
C SER A 113 -4.18 41.62 37.90
N GLY A 114 -4.31 41.85 36.58
CA GLY A 114 -3.47 42.81 35.84
C GLY A 114 -2.02 42.34 35.71
N THR A 115 -1.80 41.02 35.76
CA THR A 115 -0.49 40.38 35.65
C THR A 115 -0.46 39.42 34.48
N TRP A 116 0.61 39.47 33.68
CA TRP A 116 0.84 38.49 32.62
C TRP A 116 0.99 37.09 33.19
N GLU A 117 0.26 36.14 32.62
CA GLU A 117 0.39 34.73 32.88
C GLU A 117 1.61 34.12 32.17
N LEU A 118 1.93 32.88 32.50
CA LEU A 118 2.99 32.14 31.80
C LEU A 118 2.58 31.95 30.33
N PRO A 119 3.46 32.29 29.38
CA PRO A 119 3.15 32.12 27.97
C PRO A 119 2.95 30.66 27.60
N SER A 120 2.03 30.39 26.69
CA SER A 120 1.74 29.07 26.12
C SER A 120 1.71 29.13 24.60
N CYS A 121 2.00 27.99 23.96
CA CYS A 121 1.86 27.87 22.51
C CYS A 121 0.39 27.67 22.16
N GLU A 122 -0.14 28.60 21.37
CA GLU A 122 -1.49 28.54 20.81
C GLU A 122 -1.44 28.40 19.29
N ASP A 123 -2.59 28.12 18.68
CA ASP A 123 -2.72 27.95 17.23
C ASP A 123 -1.78 26.88 16.64
N VAL A 124 -1.42 25.89 17.46
CA VAL A 124 -0.52 24.79 17.07
C VAL A 124 -1.20 23.94 15.98
N GLY A 125 -0.50 23.78 14.86
CA GLY A 125 -0.94 23.00 13.73
C GLY A 125 -0.90 21.49 13.95
N GLU A 126 -1.46 20.77 12.98
CA GLU A 126 -1.56 19.31 12.96
C GLU A 126 -0.25 18.62 12.57
N CYS A 127 0.63 19.34 11.85
CA CYS A 127 1.88 18.83 11.29
C CYS A 127 2.93 19.92 11.16
N ASP A 128 4.20 19.54 10.99
CA ASP A 128 5.27 20.51 10.71
C ASP A 128 5.25 20.93 9.24
N ALA A 129 5.35 22.23 8.98
CA ALA A 129 5.28 22.80 7.63
C ALA A 129 6.26 22.12 6.65
N GLY A 130 5.78 21.78 5.46
CA GLY A 130 6.53 21.09 4.43
C GLY A 130 6.69 19.58 4.65
N THR A 131 6.25 19.04 5.78
CA THR A 131 6.26 17.58 6.01
C THR A 131 5.34 16.88 5.02
N LYS A 132 5.78 15.72 4.52
CA LYS A 132 5.01 14.89 3.60
C LYS A 132 4.46 13.65 4.31
N SER A 133 3.26 13.25 3.92
CA SER A 133 2.61 12.04 4.40
C SER A 133 2.11 11.23 3.21
N ASN A 134 2.49 9.95 3.16
CA ASN A 134 2.09 9.02 2.11
C ASN A 134 1.13 7.97 2.69
N GLN A 135 0.16 7.52 1.87
CA GLN A 135 -0.73 6.42 2.23
C GLN A 135 -1.06 5.55 1.01
N PRO A 136 -1.41 4.27 1.20
CA PRO A 136 -1.83 3.41 0.10
C PRO A 136 -3.15 3.89 -0.51
N CYS A 137 -3.31 3.66 -1.81
CA CYS A 137 -4.55 3.93 -2.54
C CYS A 137 -4.68 2.99 -3.75
N GLY A 138 -5.91 2.77 -4.22
CA GLY A 138 -6.17 2.05 -5.48
C GLY A 138 -5.52 0.68 -5.60
N ASN A 139 -5.00 0.36 -6.79
CA ASN A 139 -4.35 -0.91 -7.12
C ASN A 139 -2.86 -0.91 -6.68
N CYS A 140 -2.57 -0.98 -5.38
CA CYS A 140 -1.19 -0.86 -4.84
C CYS A 140 -0.50 0.49 -5.11
N GLY A 141 -1.27 1.52 -5.49
CA GLY A 141 -0.74 2.86 -5.63
C GLY A 141 -0.47 3.52 -4.28
N SER A 142 0.10 4.72 -4.34
CA SER A 142 0.30 5.57 -3.17
C SER A 142 -0.03 7.02 -3.51
N GLN A 143 -0.57 7.74 -2.54
CA GLN A 143 -0.88 9.16 -2.66
C GLN A 143 -0.21 9.95 -1.54
N GLU A 144 0.39 11.07 -1.92
CA GLU A 144 1.10 11.97 -1.03
C GLU A 144 0.24 13.20 -0.74
N ARG A 145 0.30 13.69 0.51
CA ARG A 145 -0.08 15.04 0.88
C ARG A 145 1.08 15.77 1.53
N THR A 146 1.08 17.09 1.45
CA THR A 146 2.08 17.96 2.10
C THR A 146 1.41 18.83 3.15
N CYS A 147 2.10 19.05 4.26
CA CYS A 147 1.70 19.99 5.28
C CYS A 147 1.98 21.41 4.81
N GLY A 148 0.97 22.27 4.81
CA GLY A 148 1.08 23.67 4.39
C GLY A 148 1.93 24.51 5.36
N ASN A 149 2.19 25.75 4.97
CA ASN A 149 2.89 26.73 5.83
C ASN A 149 2.03 27.20 7.01
N ASP A 150 0.73 26.91 7.00
CA ASP A 150 -0.21 27.06 8.11
C ASP A 150 -0.21 25.83 9.04
N CYS A 151 0.72 24.89 8.82
CA CYS A 151 0.85 23.65 9.56
C CYS A 151 -0.43 22.80 9.60
N ARG A 152 -1.24 22.88 8.54
CA ARG A 152 -2.37 21.99 8.30
C ARG A 152 -2.08 21.06 7.14
N TRP A 153 -2.63 19.86 7.21
CA TRP A 153 -2.54 18.93 6.11
C TRP A 153 -3.33 19.43 4.91
N GLY A 154 -2.68 19.51 3.75
CA GLY A 154 -3.40 19.62 2.48
C GLY A 154 -4.21 18.36 2.17
N GLY A 155 -4.97 18.45 1.08
CA GLY A 155 -5.58 17.26 0.47
C GLY A 155 -4.52 16.28 -0.03
N TYR A 156 -4.87 15.00 -0.08
CA TYR A 156 -4.07 14.02 -0.81
C TYR A 156 -4.13 14.32 -2.31
N GLY A 157 -2.98 14.20 -2.97
CA GLY A 157 -2.91 14.21 -4.43
C GLY A 157 -3.55 12.97 -5.05
N SER A 158 -3.50 12.88 -6.37
CA SER A 158 -3.97 11.70 -7.10
C SER A 158 -3.17 10.45 -6.70
N CYS A 159 -3.82 9.29 -6.79
CA CYS A 159 -3.15 8.01 -6.60
C CYS A 159 -2.13 7.78 -7.73
N GLY A 160 -0.86 7.61 -7.37
CA GLY A 160 0.22 7.33 -8.29
C GLY A 160 0.72 5.89 -8.15
N GLY A 161 1.27 5.34 -9.23
CA GLY A 161 1.90 4.00 -9.21
C GLY A 161 0.90 2.85 -9.11
N GLU A 162 -0.34 3.05 -9.55
CA GLU A 162 -1.34 1.99 -9.57
C GLU A 162 -0.96 0.86 -10.54
N GLY A 163 -1.17 -0.37 -10.10
CA GLY A 163 -1.05 -1.57 -10.90
C GLY A 163 -2.33 -1.90 -11.68
N ALA A 164 -2.30 -3.05 -12.36
CA ALA A 164 -3.38 -3.47 -13.24
C ALA A 164 -4.63 -3.98 -12.50
N CYS A 165 -4.50 -4.33 -11.21
CA CYS A 165 -5.55 -4.95 -10.43
C CYS A 165 -5.36 -4.79 -8.91
N VAL A 166 -6.44 -4.94 -8.14
CA VAL A 166 -6.38 -4.99 -6.67
C VAL A 166 -5.92 -6.39 -6.22
N PRO A 167 -4.96 -6.51 -5.29
CA PRO A 167 -4.44 -7.81 -4.85
C PRO A 167 -5.55 -8.77 -4.39
N GLY A 168 -5.45 -10.03 -4.77
CA GLY A 168 -6.44 -11.06 -4.45
C GLY A 168 -7.69 -11.05 -5.33
N THR A 169 -7.91 -10.02 -6.14
CA THR A 169 -9.00 -10.01 -7.13
C THR A 169 -8.85 -11.18 -8.08
N ARG A 170 -9.96 -11.84 -8.38
CA ARG A 170 -10.04 -12.95 -9.34
C ARG A 170 -10.76 -12.47 -10.59
N GLN A 171 -10.14 -12.68 -11.75
CA GLN A 171 -10.74 -12.35 -13.04
C GLN A 171 -10.98 -13.64 -13.82
N GLY A 172 -12.27 -13.95 -14.01
CA GLY A 172 -12.72 -14.94 -14.99
C GLY A 172 -12.68 -14.35 -16.40
N GLY A 173 -12.27 -15.15 -17.38
CA GLY A 173 -12.10 -14.72 -18.76
C GLY A 173 -10.71 -14.18 -19.06
N GLY A 174 -10.20 -14.46 -20.26
CA GLY A 174 -8.81 -14.18 -20.67
C GLY A 174 -7.83 -15.35 -20.46
N CYS A 175 -8.32 -16.48 -19.94
CA CYS A 175 -7.64 -17.78 -19.92
C CYS A 175 -8.53 -18.80 -20.65
N ASP A 176 -9.51 -19.36 -19.92
CA ASP A 176 -10.55 -20.25 -20.42
C ASP A 176 -11.75 -20.22 -19.44
N SER A 177 -12.79 -21.02 -19.67
CA SER A 177 -13.98 -21.08 -18.80
C SER A 177 -13.72 -21.71 -17.43
N CYS A 178 -12.67 -22.53 -17.31
CA CYS A 178 -12.31 -23.33 -16.15
C CYS A 178 -11.14 -22.74 -15.34
N SER A 179 -10.40 -21.81 -15.92
CA SER A 179 -9.28 -21.11 -15.27
C SER A 179 -9.58 -19.62 -15.06
N GLU A 180 -8.84 -19.00 -14.16
CA GLU A 180 -8.91 -17.58 -13.85
C GLU A 180 -7.51 -17.02 -13.59
N LYS A 181 -7.39 -15.69 -13.65
CA LYS A 181 -6.20 -14.99 -13.17
C LYS A 181 -6.47 -14.46 -11.78
N VAL A 182 -5.47 -14.54 -10.92
CA VAL A 182 -5.52 -13.93 -9.59
C VAL A 182 -4.52 -12.78 -9.55
N CYS A 183 -4.98 -11.64 -9.08
CA CYS A 183 -4.11 -10.48 -8.88
C CYS A 183 -3.14 -10.76 -7.74
N GLN A 184 -1.84 -10.61 -8.02
CA GLN A 184 -0.78 -10.85 -7.06
C GLN A 184 -0.60 -9.64 -6.11
N SER A 185 0.20 -9.81 -5.05
CA SER A 185 0.45 -8.76 -4.04
C SER A 185 1.19 -7.54 -4.58
N ASN A 186 1.85 -7.66 -5.73
CA ASN A 186 2.48 -6.57 -6.47
C ASN A 186 1.53 -5.91 -7.49
N CYS A 187 0.22 -6.17 -7.40
CA CYS A 187 -0.80 -5.62 -8.29
C CYS A 187 -0.60 -5.92 -9.79
N THR A 188 0.02 -7.06 -10.10
CA THR A 188 0.04 -7.62 -11.46
C THR A 188 -0.84 -8.85 -11.55
N TRP A 189 -1.47 -9.05 -12.70
CA TRP A 189 -2.18 -10.29 -12.97
C TRP A 189 -1.20 -11.46 -13.01
N GLY A 190 -1.44 -12.48 -12.20
CA GLY A 190 -0.73 -13.74 -12.29
C GLY A 190 -1.08 -14.52 -13.56
N GLY A 191 -0.42 -15.68 -13.71
CA GLY A 191 -0.76 -16.65 -14.72
C GLY A 191 -2.17 -17.23 -14.54
N CYS A 192 -2.65 -17.92 -15.57
CA CYS A 192 -3.89 -18.68 -15.51
C CYS A 192 -3.74 -19.82 -14.51
N GLN A 193 -4.71 -19.93 -13.59
CA GLN A 193 -4.80 -21.03 -12.63
C GLN A 193 -6.22 -21.58 -12.58
N LEU A 194 -6.36 -22.83 -12.16
CA LEU A 194 -7.67 -23.46 -12.04
C LEU A 194 -8.56 -22.75 -11.04
N LYS A 195 -9.82 -22.50 -11.42
CA LYS A 195 -10.83 -22.02 -10.47
C LYS A 195 -11.07 -23.07 -9.40
N ALA A 196 -11.35 -22.61 -8.18
CA ALA A 196 -11.68 -23.51 -7.09
C ALA A 196 -12.86 -24.43 -7.45
N GLY A 197 -12.68 -25.74 -7.26
CA GLY A 197 -13.68 -26.77 -7.58
C GLY A 197 -13.59 -27.37 -8.98
N ASN A 198 -12.80 -26.78 -9.88
CA ASN A 198 -12.56 -27.37 -11.20
C ASN A 198 -11.48 -28.44 -11.13
N ALA A 199 -11.68 -29.53 -11.86
CA ALA A 199 -10.76 -30.66 -11.87
C ALA A 199 -9.69 -30.55 -12.97
N CYS A 200 -9.91 -29.68 -13.96
CA CYS A 200 -9.08 -29.53 -15.15
C CYS A 200 -9.30 -28.19 -15.85
N ASP A 201 -8.29 -27.77 -16.63
CA ASP A 201 -8.47 -26.67 -17.56
C ASP A 201 -9.08 -27.23 -18.84
N TRP A 202 -10.01 -26.48 -19.43
CA TRP A 202 -10.76 -27.03 -20.56
C TRP A 202 -9.94 -26.97 -21.85
N GLU A 203 -9.19 -25.89 -22.07
CA GLU A 203 -8.45 -25.63 -23.32
C GLU A 203 -9.26 -25.94 -24.59
N GLN A 204 -10.55 -25.60 -24.63
CA GLN A 204 -11.43 -25.93 -25.76
C GLN A 204 -11.50 -27.44 -26.09
N GLY A 205 -11.24 -28.30 -25.11
CA GLY A 205 -11.19 -29.76 -25.24
C GLY A 205 -9.83 -30.31 -25.67
N SER A 206 -8.79 -29.48 -25.80
CA SER A 206 -7.47 -29.91 -26.24
C SER A 206 -6.51 -30.35 -25.12
N ASN A 207 -6.96 -30.39 -23.86
CA ASN A 207 -6.17 -30.90 -22.74
C ASN A 207 -6.55 -32.36 -22.41
N PRO A 208 -5.98 -33.36 -23.10
CA PRO A 208 -6.12 -34.75 -22.74
C PRO A 208 -5.11 -35.15 -21.66
N ARG A 209 -5.49 -36.10 -20.82
CA ARG A 209 -4.54 -36.83 -19.97
C ARG A 209 -4.79 -38.32 -20.00
N CYS A 210 -3.73 -39.05 -19.66
CA CYS A 210 -3.79 -40.47 -19.44
C CYS A 210 -4.53 -40.80 -18.15
N CYS A 211 -5.34 -41.86 -18.18
CA CYS A 211 -6.05 -42.36 -17.00
C CYS A 211 -5.99 -43.89 -16.88
N GLY A 212 -4.93 -44.49 -17.43
CA GLY A 212 -4.63 -45.91 -17.40
C GLY A 212 -3.83 -46.35 -18.63
N ALA A 213 -3.48 -47.64 -18.70
CA ALA A 213 -2.84 -48.21 -19.88
C ALA A 213 -3.80 -48.16 -21.08
N SER A 214 -3.39 -47.47 -22.15
CA SER A 214 -4.18 -47.28 -23.38
C SER A 214 -5.54 -46.58 -23.18
N LYS A 215 -5.67 -45.74 -22.14
CA LYS A 215 -6.88 -44.96 -21.86
C LYS A 215 -6.56 -43.47 -21.70
N TRP A 216 -7.40 -42.64 -22.29
CA TRP A 216 -7.30 -41.19 -22.20
C TRP A 216 -8.62 -40.59 -21.77
N GLN A 217 -8.56 -39.36 -21.26
CA GLN A 217 -9.72 -38.54 -20.94
C GLN A 217 -9.41 -37.09 -21.29
N TYR A 218 -10.43 -36.32 -21.60
CA TYR A 218 -10.34 -34.87 -21.86
C TYR A 218 -11.10 -34.10 -20.81
N CYS A 219 -10.72 -32.85 -20.62
CA CYS A 219 -11.50 -31.93 -19.83
C CYS A 219 -12.76 -31.52 -20.59
N SER A 220 -13.92 -31.57 -19.94
CA SER A 220 -15.17 -31.06 -20.49
C SER A 220 -15.31 -29.56 -20.30
N SER A 221 -16.26 -28.93 -21.01
CA SER A 221 -16.63 -27.52 -20.78
C SER A 221 -17.24 -27.28 -19.38
N ALA A 222 -17.67 -28.34 -18.70
CA ALA A 222 -18.08 -28.33 -17.30
C ALA A 222 -16.88 -28.37 -16.32
N CYS A 223 -15.64 -28.29 -16.82
CA CYS A 223 -14.42 -28.27 -16.02
C CYS A 223 -14.19 -29.53 -15.18
N GLN A 224 -14.77 -30.64 -15.64
CA GLN A 224 -14.61 -31.96 -15.07
C GLN A 224 -13.99 -32.88 -16.10
N TRP A 225 -13.15 -33.80 -15.62
CA TRP A 225 -12.63 -34.87 -16.46
C TRP A 225 -13.77 -35.77 -16.90
N ASN A 226 -13.89 -35.98 -18.20
CA ASN A 226 -14.80 -37.00 -18.70
C ASN A 226 -14.31 -38.41 -18.33
N PRO A 227 -15.21 -39.41 -18.31
CA PRO A 227 -14.82 -40.80 -18.08
C PRO A 227 -13.74 -41.26 -19.06
N CYS A 228 -12.83 -42.12 -18.58
CA CYS A 228 -11.77 -42.71 -19.39
C CYS A 228 -12.33 -43.42 -20.63
N GLN A 229 -11.82 -43.05 -21.79
CA GLN A 229 -12.12 -43.70 -23.05
C GLN A 229 -10.92 -44.55 -23.50
N SER A 230 -11.22 -45.74 -23.98
CA SER A 230 -10.20 -46.63 -24.57
C SER A 230 -9.71 -46.04 -25.89
N CYS A 231 -8.40 -46.08 -26.10
CA CYS A 231 -7.80 -45.72 -27.39
C CYS A 231 -6.82 -46.82 -27.82
N SER A 232 -7.01 -47.32 -29.04
CA SER A 232 -6.06 -48.24 -29.66
C SER A 232 -4.85 -47.45 -30.16
N GLY A 233 -3.70 -47.59 -29.48
CA GLY A 233 -2.42 -47.00 -29.92
C GLY A 233 -2.06 -45.64 -29.31
N CYS A 234 -2.84 -45.13 -28.35
CA CYS A 234 -2.40 -44.00 -27.54
C CYS A 234 -1.36 -44.49 -26.52
N ASN A 235 -0.11 -44.03 -26.63
CA ASN A 235 0.91 -44.27 -25.62
C ASN A 235 0.71 -43.29 -24.45
N CYS A 236 0.00 -43.82 -23.47
CA CYS A 236 0.12 -43.51 -22.06
C CYS A 236 1.03 -44.59 -21.44
#